data_AF-A0A077RU65-F1
#
_entry.id   AF-A0A077RU65-F1
#
_cell.length_a   1.000
_cell.length_b   1.000
_cell.length_c   1.000
_cell.angle_alpha   90.00
_cell.angle_beta   90.00
_cell.angle_gamma   90.00
#
_symmetry.space_group_name_H-M   'P 1'
#
loop_
_entity.id
_entity.type
_entity.pdbx_description
1 polymer ?
#
loop_
_entity_poly.entity_id
_entity_poly.type
_entity_poly.pdbx_seq_one_letter_code
_entity_poly.pdbx_strand_id
1 'polypeptide(L)'
;MREMAKTAAWSVSSCKPGNGVASIRDDSLDTYWQLSRAAVSGGFYFCQLVVLYVDFKLDESYTPNKISIRAGDGFHNLKEMKTVDLLKPVGWVHISLSGTDPRPLLA
;
A
#
# COMPACT_ATOMS: atom_id res chain seq x y z
N MET A 1 -3.43 9.76 15.70
CA MET A 1 -2.63 9.50 14.47
C MET A 1 -2.81 10.68 13.52
N ARG A 2 -1.76 11.05 12.78
CA ARG A 2 -1.80 12.12 11.77
C ARG A 2 -1.68 11.49 10.39
N GLU A 3 -2.54 11.86 9.45
CA GLU A 3 -2.41 11.45 8.05
C GLU A 3 -1.13 12.08 7.47
N MET A 4 -0.28 11.26 6.85
CA MET A 4 0.99 11.72 6.29
C MET A 4 1.05 11.61 4.77
N ALA A 5 0.06 10.97 4.11
CA ALA A 5 0.07 10.73 2.68
C ALA A 5 0.23 12.02 1.86
N LYS A 6 -0.40 13.11 2.30
CA LYS A 6 -0.32 14.42 1.63
C LYS A 6 1.07 15.07 1.70
N THR A 7 1.87 14.73 2.72
CA THR A 7 3.21 15.29 2.94
C THR A 7 4.35 14.43 2.40
N ALA A 8 4.08 13.19 1.98
CA ALA A 8 5.10 12.36 1.35
C ALA A 8 5.35 12.72 -0.11
N ALA A 9 6.59 12.50 -0.53
CA ALA A 9 6.89 12.19 -1.92
C ALA A 9 6.44 10.75 -2.19
N TRP A 10 5.58 10.56 -3.19
CA TRP A 10 5.13 9.25 -3.63
C TRP A 10 5.65 9.01 -5.04
N SER A 11 6.22 7.84 -5.25
CA SER A 11 6.52 7.34 -6.58
C SER A 11 5.92 5.96 -6.77
N VAL A 12 5.52 5.71 -8.00
CA VAL A 12 5.00 4.45 -8.48
C VAL A 12 5.99 3.87 -9.47
N SER A 13 6.22 2.56 -9.44
CA SER A 13 7.16 1.88 -10.35
C SER A 13 6.80 2.06 -11.83
N SER A 14 5.52 2.24 -12.13
CA SER A 14 5.01 2.60 -13.46
C SER A 14 3.57 3.11 -13.32
N CYS A 15 2.95 3.61 -14.38
CA CYS A 15 1.51 3.88 -14.43
C CYS A 15 1.05 3.92 -15.90
N LYS A 16 -0.25 3.67 -16.16
CA LYS A 16 -0.85 4.08 -17.43
C LYS A 16 -1.05 5.60 -17.44
N PRO A 17 -0.98 6.26 -18.61
CA PRO A 17 -1.35 7.68 -18.72
C PRO A 17 -2.73 7.93 -18.11
N GLY A 18 -2.83 8.92 -17.22
CA GLY A 18 -4.08 9.27 -16.51
C GLY A 18 -4.31 8.56 -15.16
N ASN A 19 -3.63 7.44 -14.90
CA ASN A 19 -3.84 6.61 -13.70
C ASN A 19 -2.55 6.51 -12.87
N GLY A 20 -2.01 7.65 -12.46
CA GLY A 20 -0.72 7.80 -11.78
C GLY A 20 -0.84 8.05 -10.27
N VAL A 21 0.21 8.61 -9.67
CA VAL A 21 0.27 8.94 -8.22
C VAL A 21 -0.90 9.83 -7.77
N ALA A 22 -1.38 10.71 -8.66
CA ALA A 22 -2.50 11.61 -8.37
C ALA A 22 -3.77 10.84 -7.99
N SER A 23 -4.06 9.72 -8.67
CA SER A 23 -5.24 8.87 -8.45
C SER A 23 -5.19 8.07 -7.15
N ILE A 24 -4.05 8.03 -6.45
CA ILE A 24 -3.93 7.38 -5.12
C ILE A 24 -4.12 8.41 -4.00
N ARG A 25 -4.14 9.71 -4.33
CA ARG A 25 -4.09 10.82 -3.37
C ARG A 25 -5.30 11.74 -3.41
N ASP A 26 -6.23 11.50 -4.32
CA ASP A 26 -7.39 12.36 -4.57
C ASP A 26 -8.62 12.03 -3.70
N ASP A 27 -8.45 11.12 -2.72
CA ASP A 27 -9.48 10.68 -1.78
C ASP A 27 -10.75 10.13 -2.47
N SER A 28 -10.65 9.72 -3.74
CA SER A 28 -11.74 9.20 -4.57
C SER A 28 -11.58 7.70 -4.78
N LEU A 29 -12.69 6.96 -4.64
CA LEU A 29 -12.72 5.51 -4.91
C LEU A 29 -12.98 5.21 -6.41
N ASP A 30 -13.36 6.21 -7.19
CA ASP A 30 -13.64 6.09 -8.62
C ASP A 30 -12.36 6.20 -9.47
N THR A 31 -11.27 6.67 -8.86
CA THR A 31 -9.96 6.86 -9.47
C THR A 31 -8.99 5.86 -8.87
N TYR A 32 -8.21 5.22 -9.73
CA TYR A 32 -7.28 4.17 -9.32
C TYR A 32 -5.97 4.26 -10.10
N TRP A 33 -4.93 3.71 -9.49
CA TRP A 33 -3.65 3.50 -10.13
C TRP A 33 -3.58 2.09 -10.74
N GLN A 34 -3.17 1.98 -12.01
CA GLN A 34 -3.20 0.72 -12.75
C GLN A 34 -1.80 0.25 -13.15
N LEU A 35 -1.45 -1.02 -12.84
CA LEU A 35 -0.14 -1.60 -13.17
C LEU A 35 -0.05 -3.07 -13.58
N SER A 36 1.03 -3.38 -14.33
CA SER A 36 1.50 -4.73 -14.66
C SER A 36 2.45 -5.35 -13.61
N ARG A 37 3.21 -4.56 -12.82
CA ARG A 37 3.96 -5.01 -11.60
C ARG A 37 4.22 -3.80 -10.67
N ALA A 38 3.71 -3.81 -9.44
CA ALA A 38 3.58 -2.63 -8.58
C ALA A 38 4.58 -2.54 -7.41
N ALA A 39 5.24 -1.38 -7.27
CA ALA A 39 5.90 -0.92 -6.05
C ALA A 39 5.61 0.58 -5.83
N VAL A 40 5.25 0.94 -4.59
CA VAL A 40 4.99 2.31 -4.16
C VAL A 40 5.99 2.66 -3.05
N SER A 41 6.67 3.79 -3.17
CA SER A 41 7.68 4.23 -2.19
C SER A 41 7.39 5.65 -1.70
N GLY A 42 7.53 5.85 -0.38
CA GLY A 42 7.46 7.15 0.28
C GLY A 42 8.48 7.28 1.40
N GLY A 43 9.01 8.49 1.61
CA GLY A 43 10.00 8.79 2.65
C GLY A 43 9.33 9.28 3.92
N PHE A 44 9.56 8.60 5.05
CA PHE A 44 9.02 9.00 6.36
C PHE A 44 9.92 8.57 7.51
N TYR A 45 9.87 9.33 8.62
CA TYR A 45 10.62 9.02 9.83
C TYR A 45 9.88 8.08 10.80
N PHE A 46 8.53 8.00 10.79
CA PHE A 46 7.77 7.05 11.63
C PHE A 46 6.37 6.72 11.06
N CYS A 47 6.27 5.72 10.19
CA CYS A 47 4.97 5.17 9.74
C CYS A 47 4.52 4.02 10.65
N GLN A 48 3.34 4.14 11.28
CA GLN A 48 2.79 3.12 12.18
C GLN A 48 1.70 2.27 11.54
N LEU A 49 0.98 2.81 10.56
CA LEU A 49 -0.17 2.18 9.93
C LEU A 49 -0.21 2.56 8.45
N VAL A 50 -0.41 1.56 7.59
CA VAL A 50 -0.75 1.73 6.18
C VAL A 50 -2.19 1.29 5.99
N VAL A 51 -3.00 2.09 5.31
CA VAL A 51 -4.39 1.76 5.01
C VAL A 51 -4.59 1.88 3.50
N LEU A 52 -5.14 0.84 2.88
CA LEU A 52 -5.35 0.75 1.43
C LEU A 52 -6.77 0.28 1.16
N TYR A 53 -7.48 0.92 0.23
CA TYR A 53 -8.73 0.35 -0.28
C TYR A 53 -8.41 -0.64 -1.39
N VAL A 54 -9.00 -1.84 -1.32
CA VAL A 54 -8.82 -2.89 -2.31
C VAL A 54 -10.17 -3.57 -2.57
N ASP A 55 -10.55 -3.75 -3.83
CA ASP A 55 -11.82 -4.40 -4.18
C ASP A 55 -11.65 -5.47 -5.25
N PHE A 56 -11.63 -6.73 -4.82
CA PHE A 56 -11.50 -7.86 -5.74
C PHE A 56 -12.62 -7.97 -6.77
N LYS A 57 -13.84 -7.51 -6.44
CA LYS A 57 -14.98 -7.61 -7.35
C LYS A 57 -14.88 -6.59 -8.46
N LEU A 58 -14.35 -5.41 -8.15
CA LEU A 58 -14.17 -4.32 -9.11
C LEU A 58 -12.89 -4.50 -9.94
N ASP A 59 -11.79 -4.90 -9.30
CA ASP A 59 -10.45 -4.92 -9.91
C ASP A 59 -10.06 -6.28 -10.50
N GLU A 60 -10.77 -7.35 -10.14
CA GLU A 60 -10.52 -8.73 -10.60
C GLU A 60 -9.02 -9.12 -10.52
N SER A 61 -8.38 -9.33 -11.69
CA SER A 61 -6.97 -9.72 -11.79
C SER A 61 -5.98 -8.59 -11.43
N TYR A 62 -6.42 -7.35 -11.35
CA TYR A 62 -5.61 -6.21 -10.91
C TYR A 62 -5.51 -6.10 -9.39
N THR A 63 -6.34 -6.85 -8.67
CA THR A 63 -6.31 -6.89 -7.21
C THR A 63 -5.00 -7.53 -6.71
N PRO A 64 -4.21 -6.85 -5.88
CA PRO A 64 -2.99 -7.44 -5.33
C PRO A 64 -3.32 -8.64 -4.44
N ASN A 65 -2.63 -9.75 -4.63
CA ASN A 65 -2.71 -10.93 -3.77
C ASN A 65 -1.68 -10.92 -2.63
N LYS A 66 -0.71 -10.00 -2.68
CA LYS A 66 0.36 -9.87 -1.70
C LYS A 66 0.87 -8.42 -1.66
N ILE A 67 1.06 -7.90 -0.47
CA ILE A 67 1.64 -6.57 -0.23
C ILE A 67 2.89 -6.74 0.65
N SER A 68 4.04 -6.26 0.16
CA SER A 68 5.29 -6.15 0.91
C SER A 68 5.59 -4.68 1.18
N ILE A 69 5.76 -4.33 2.45
CA ILE A 69 6.10 -2.99 2.91
C ILE A 69 7.57 -3.00 3.33
N ARG A 70 8.34 -2.10 2.73
CA ARG A 70 9.78 -1.96 2.96
C ARG A 70 10.12 -0.52 3.31
N ALA A 71 11.08 -0.34 4.21
CA ALA A 71 11.58 0.97 4.60
C ALA A 71 13.11 0.95 4.71
N GLY A 72 13.73 2.10 4.47
CA GLY A 72 15.17 2.34 4.50
C GLY A 72 15.44 3.84 4.42
N ASP A 73 16.69 4.26 4.64
CA ASP A 73 17.09 5.66 4.49
C ASP A 73 17.39 6.04 3.03
N GLY A 74 17.38 5.06 2.12
CA GLY A 74 17.51 5.23 0.68
C GLY A 74 16.99 4.03 -0.13
N PHE A 75 16.82 4.20 -1.44
CA PHE A 75 16.31 3.13 -2.31
C PHE A 75 17.19 1.87 -2.33
N HIS A 76 18.48 2.01 -2.04
CA HIS A 76 19.46 0.93 -2.05
C HIS A 76 19.49 0.11 -0.74
N ASN A 77 18.79 0.52 0.31
CA ASN A 77 18.80 -0.18 1.60
C ASN A 77 17.40 -0.44 2.19
N LEU A 78 16.39 -0.50 1.32
CA LEU A 78 15.04 -0.89 1.72
C LEU A 78 15.03 -2.29 2.33
N LYS A 79 14.65 -2.39 3.60
CA LYS A 79 14.44 -3.66 4.31
C LYS A 79 12.96 -3.97 4.42
N GLU A 80 12.59 -5.22 4.18
CA GLU A 80 11.21 -5.67 4.38
C GLU A 80 10.83 -5.62 5.86
N MET A 81 9.79 -4.85 6.16
CA MET A 81 9.23 -4.70 7.50
C MET A 81 8.03 -5.63 7.70
N LYS A 82 7.18 -5.74 6.69
CA LYS A 82 5.93 -6.47 6.78
C LYS A 82 5.52 -7.01 5.42
N THR A 83 4.98 -8.21 5.42
CA THR A 83 4.36 -8.83 4.25
C THR A 83 3.00 -9.36 4.64
N VAL A 84 1.99 -9.10 3.81
CA VAL A 84 0.60 -9.52 4.01
C VAL A 84 0.12 -10.18 2.73
N ASP A 85 -0.41 -11.39 2.84
CA ASP A 85 -1.13 -12.04 1.75
C ASP A 85 -2.61 -11.66 1.81
N LEU A 86 -3.20 -11.38 0.64
CA LEU A 86 -4.57 -10.92 0.48
C LEU A 86 -5.36 -11.95 -0.32
N LEU A 87 -6.43 -12.47 0.28
CA LEU A 87 -7.31 -13.46 -0.35
C LEU A 87 -8.62 -12.80 -0.78
N LYS A 88 -8.65 -12.28 -2.01
CA LYS A 88 -9.84 -11.61 -2.60
C LYS A 88 -10.45 -10.55 -1.66
N PRO A 89 -9.64 -9.57 -1.19
CA PRO A 89 -10.11 -8.56 -0.25
C PRO A 89 -11.18 -7.66 -0.88
N VAL A 90 -12.09 -7.15 -0.05
CA VAL A 90 -13.06 -6.11 -0.44
C VAL A 90 -13.16 -5.11 0.71
N GLY A 91 -12.77 -3.87 0.46
CA GLY A 91 -12.82 -2.76 1.41
C GLY A 91 -11.44 -2.28 1.88
N TRP A 92 -11.43 -1.61 3.02
CA TRP A 92 -10.21 -1.06 3.63
C TRP A 92 -9.35 -2.14 4.29
N VAL A 93 -8.11 -2.25 3.86
CA VAL A 93 -7.07 -3.12 4.42
C VAL A 93 -6.16 -2.29 5.31
N HIS A 94 -6.07 -2.65 6.59
CA HIS A 94 -5.25 -2.00 7.60
C HIS A 94 -4.00 -2.84 7.89
N ILE A 95 -2.82 -2.31 7.59
CA ILE A 95 -1.53 -2.98 7.80
C ILE A 95 -0.74 -2.22 8.86
N SER A 96 -0.73 -2.79 10.07
CA SER A 96 0.06 -2.24 11.18
C SER A 96 1.56 -2.52 10.97
N LEU A 97 2.36 -1.47 11.13
CA LEU A 97 3.83 -1.51 11.08
C LEU A 97 4.47 -1.51 12.47
N SER A 98 3.68 -1.30 13.53
CA SER A 98 4.17 -1.51 14.90
C SER A 98 4.37 -3.02 15.14
N GLY A 99 5.55 -3.42 15.63
CA GLY A 99 5.94 -4.83 15.82
C GLY A 99 5.09 -5.67 16.80
N THR A 100 4.00 -5.14 17.32
CA THR A 100 2.95 -5.87 18.03
C THR A 100 1.93 -6.42 17.04
N ASP A 101 2.31 -7.47 16.30
CA ASP A 101 1.32 -8.34 15.69
C ASP A 101 0.68 -9.18 16.81
N PRO A 102 -0.65 -9.15 16.99
CA PRO A 102 -1.29 -10.23 17.70
C PRO A 102 -1.04 -11.48 16.87
N ARG A 103 -0.25 -12.42 17.40
CA ARG A 103 -0.14 -13.76 16.83
C ARG A 103 -1.56 -14.25 16.53
N PRO A 104 -1.85 -14.83 15.36
CA PRO A 104 -3.14 -15.44 15.16
C PRO A 104 -3.27 -16.54 16.22
N LEU A 105 -4.17 -16.32 17.18
CA LEU A 105 -4.65 -17.38 18.05
C LEU A 105 -5.41 -18.32 17.12
N LEU A 106 -4.72 -19.35 16.66
CA LEU A 106 -5.36 -20.57 16.16
C LEU A 106 -6.28 -21.05 17.29
N ALA A 107 -7.58 -20.93 17.06
CA ALA A 107 -8.64 -21.61 17.78
C ALA A 107 -9.54 -22.28 16.75
#